data_AF-A0A199VEA6-F1
#
_entry.id   AF-A0A199VEA6-F1
#
_cell.length_a   1.000
_cell.length_b   1.000
_cell.length_c   1.000
_cell.angle_alpha   90.00
_cell.angle_beta   90.00
_cell.angle_gamma   90.00
#
_symmetry.space_group_name_H-M   'P 1'
#
loop_
_entity.id
_entity.type
_entity.pdbx_description
1 polymer ?
#
loop_
_entity_poly.entity_id
_entity_poly.type
_entity_poly.pdbx_seq_one_letter_code
_entity_poly.pdbx_strand_id
1 'polypeptide(L)'
;MASAPSPSSSSSSRSPLRILFVSLLLHLLLSSSIPRSLATGFLSVRHRFAGRSRSIADLAAHDLRRRGRALAAADLPLGGRGLPTDTGLYFTEIGIGTPSKSYYVQVDTGSDILWVNCITCNNCPKKSDLGVELTLYDPKSSQSANLVSCDESFCSSMYGGEIPECSSNLPCRYSVMYGDGSTTAGYFVTDYVQYGQVVGNHQTKQVNASISFGCGAQQTGDLGSSNEALDGILGFGQANSSMLSQLAASGKVKKIFAHCLDTINGGGIFAIGNVVQPKVNTTPLVPNQPHYNVNLQAIEVGGALLQLPSDLFVTGDKKGTIIDSGTTLSYLPEAAYKPMMNAVFANHQDLSLHAIQDFVCFQYFDNVDDGFPEIIFHFENKLSLNVYPHDYLFQNG
;
A
#
# COMPACT_ATOMS: atom_id res chain seq x y z
N MET A 1 10.86 93.33 16.19
CA MET A 1 11.83 94.14 15.42
C MET A 1 13.18 93.45 15.51
N ALA A 2 13.80 93.20 14.35
CA ALA A 2 15.11 92.59 14.12
C ALA A 2 15.26 91.09 14.49
N SER A 3 16.03 90.24 13.81
CA SER A 3 16.60 90.12 12.45
C SER A 3 17.25 88.72 12.44
N ALA A 4 17.31 88.06 11.28
CA ALA A 4 17.86 86.70 11.10
C ALA A 4 19.34 86.55 11.56
N PRO A 5 19.84 85.30 11.70
CA PRO A 5 20.59 84.75 10.56
C PRO A 5 20.34 83.25 10.23
N SER A 6 20.73 82.94 8.99
CA SER A 6 20.59 81.71 8.20
C SER A 6 21.73 80.67 8.48
N PRO A 7 21.79 79.51 7.80
CA PRO A 7 21.99 78.20 8.46
C PRO A 7 23.42 77.62 8.33
N SER A 8 23.78 76.71 9.24
CA SER A 8 24.91 75.80 9.08
C SER A 8 24.45 74.47 8.47
N SER A 9 24.90 74.20 7.26
CA SER A 9 24.73 72.94 6.52
C SER A 9 25.58 71.81 7.12
N SER A 10 24.96 70.72 7.57
CA SER A 10 25.64 69.43 7.77
C SER A 10 25.13 68.43 6.73
N SER A 11 25.94 68.20 5.71
CA SER A 11 25.73 67.19 4.68
C SER A 11 25.96 65.80 5.28
N SER A 12 24.89 65.13 5.69
CA SER A 12 24.91 63.69 5.97
C SER A 12 25.01 62.92 4.65
N SER A 13 26.23 62.52 4.30
CA SER A 13 26.51 61.50 3.28
C SER A 13 25.81 60.20 3.65
N ARG A 14 24.63 59.94 3.09
CA ARG A 14 24.02 58.60 3.10
C ARG A 14 24.83 57.72 2.15
N SER A 15 25.52 56.73 2.71
CA SER A 15 26.33 55.79 1.95
C SER A 15 25.47 54.98 0.96
N PRO A 16 25.95 54.71 -0.26
CA PRO A 16 25.23 53.90 -1.25
C PRO A 16 25.11 52.42 -0.84
N LEU A 17 25.77 52.02 0.26
CA LEU A 17 25.82 50.64 0.73
C LEU A 17 24.49 50.16 1.33
N ARG A 18 23.69 51.06 1.94
CA ARG A 18 22.41 50.65 2.57
C ARG A 18 21.29 50.38 1.55
N ILE A 19 21.34 50.98 0.37
CA ILE A 19 20.32 50.78 -0.68
C ILE A 19 20.57 49.44 -1.41
N LEU A 20 21.85 49.05 -1.60
CA LEU A 20 22.18 47.73 -2.16
C LEU A 20 21.76 46.57 -1.25
N PHE A 21 21.91 46.70 0.08
CA PHE A 21 21.52 45.63 1.01
C PHE A 21 20.00 45.40 1.07
N VAL A 22 19.19 46.46 0.97
CA VAL A 22 17.73 46.33 0.95
C VAL A 22 17.24 45.77 -0.39
N SER A 23 17.86 46.15 -1.51
CA SER A 23 17.57 45.56 -2.83
C SER A 23 17.97 44.08 -2.93
N LEU A 24 19.09 43.68 -2.32
CA LEU A 24 19.52 42.29 -2.28
C LEU A 24 18.60 41.43 -1.39
N LEU A 25 18.15 41.94 -0.23
CA LEU A 25 17.16 41.26 0.61
C LEU A 25 15.80 41.14 -0.08
N LEU A 26 15.37 42.15 -0.85
CA LEU A 26 14.10 42.09 -1.57
C LEU A 26 14.17 41.11 -2.76
N HIS A 27 15.33 40.96 -3.42
CA HIS A 27 15.53 39.92 -4.43
C HIS A 27 15.68 38.51 -3.84
N LEU A 28 16.20 38.37 -2.61
CA LEU A 28 16.19 37.10 -1.87
C LEU A 28 14.80 36.72 -1.31
N LEU A 29 13.88 37.68 -1.17
CA LEU A 29 12.49 37.44 -0.75
C LEU A 29 11.51 37.29 -1.92
N LEU A 30 11.97 37.53 -3.17
CA LEU A 30 11.20 37.35 -4.40
C LEU A 30 11.69 36.17 -5.26
N SER A 31 12.64 35.36 -4.76
CA SER A 31 12.68 33.96 -5.17
C SER A 31 11.46 33.28 -4.54
N SER A 32 10.30 33.49 -5.16
CA SER A 32 9.18 32.58 -5.04
C SER A 32 9.77 31.19 -5.20
N SER A 33 9.84 30.44 -4.10
CA SER A 33 9.97 29.00 -4.16
C SER A 33 8.78 28.56 -4.99
N ILE A 34 9.00 28.41 -6.31
CA ILE A 34 8.17 27.56 -7.13
C ILE A 34 8.11 26.28 -6.30
N PRO A 35 6.93 25.85 -5.82
CA PRO A 35 6.87 24.57 -5.14
C PRO A 35 7.49 23.61 -6.13
N ARG A 36 8.67 23.06 -5.80
CA ARG A 36 9.22 21.93 -6.53
C ARG A 36 8.06 20.96 -6.53
N SER A 37 7.43 20.78 -7.68
CA SER A 37 6.42 19.76 -7.84
C SER A 37 7.13 18.48 -7.44
N LEU A 38 6.88 18.01 -6.21
CA LEU A 38 7.47 16.79 -5.69
C LEU A 38 7.03 15.72 -6.67
N ALA A 39 7.97 15.26 -7.48
CA ALA A 39 7.65 14.49 -8.67
C ALA A 39 6.98 13.18 -8.25
N THR A 40 5.80 12.94 -8.79
CA THR A 40 5.00 11.75 -8.49
C THR A 40 5.68 10.53 -9.11
N GLY A 41 6.04 9.55 -8.29
CA GLY A 41 6.44 8.23 -8.75
C GLY A 41 5.22 7.45 -9.23
N PHE A 42 5.43 6.40 -10.02
CA PHE A 42 4.37 5.46 -10.34
C PHE A 42 4.93 4.05 -10.58
N LEU A 43 4.07 3.07 -10.36
CA LEU A 43 4.28 1.66 -10.69
C LEU A 43 3.08 1.19 -11.50
N SER A 44 3.35 0.66 -12.69
CA SER A 44 2.32 -0.03 -13.47
C SER A 44 2.18 -1.44 -12.93
N VAL A 45 1.00 -1.78 -12.45
CA VAL A 45 0.73 -3.11 -11.92
C VAL A 45 0.00 -3.97 -12.94
N ARG A 46 0.27 -5.26 -12.85
CA ARG A 46 -0.45 -6.31 -13.55
C ARG A 46 -1.05 -7.25 -12.54
N HIS A 47 -2.19 -7.80 -12.89
CA HIS A 47 -2.89 -8.78 -12.10
C HIS A 47 -2.19 -10.14 -12.22
N ARG A 48 -1.97 -10.78 -11.07
CA ARG A 48 -1.31 -12.10 -10.95
C ARG A 48 -2.08 -13.21 -11.69
N PHE A 49 -3.41 -13.12 -11.82
CA PHE A 49 -4.23 -14.17 -12.45
C PHE A 49 -4.77 -13.80 -13.84
N ALA A 50 -4.24 -12.77 -14.49
CA ALA A 50 -4.69 -12.36 -15.82
C ALA A 50 -4.70 -13.55 -16.81
N GLY A 51 -5.87 -13.87 -17.38
CA GLY A 51 -6.07 -14.94 -18.35
C GLY A 51 -6.09 -16.36 -17.79
N ARG A 52 -6.23 -16.56 -16.47
CA ARG A 52 -6.31 -17.89 -15.83
C ARG A 52 -7.58 -18.03 -15.01
N SER A 53 -8.33 -19.10 -15.25
CA SER A 53 -9.44 -19.48 -14.38
C SER A 53 -8.89 -20.08 -13.08
N ARG A 54 -9.10 -19.38 -11.95
CA ARG A 54 -8.88 -19.92 -10.60
C ARG A 54 -10.21 -20.20 -9.94
N SER A 55 -10.28 -21.26 -9.13
CA SER A 55 -11.48 -21.48 -8.34
C SER A 55 -11.54 -20.46 -7.20
N ILE A 56 -12.75 -20.22 -6.73
CA ILE A 56 -12.96 -19.34 -5.59
C ILE A 56 -12.24 -19.84 -4.34
N ALA A 57 -12.32 -21.15 -4.10
CA ALA A 57 -11.67 -21.79 -2.98
C ALA A 57 -10.15 -21.57 -2.98
N ASP A 58 -9.51 -21.49 -4.16
CA ASP A 58 -8.05 -21.25 -4.23
C ASP A 58 -7.69 -19.88 -3.66
N LEU A 59 -8.50 -18.86 -3.99
CA LEU A 59 -8.28 -17.47 -3.56
C LEU A 59 -8.67 -17.29 -2.09
N ALA A 60 -9.79 -17.87 -1.70
CA ALA A 60 -10.24 -17.90 -0.32
C ALA A 60 -9.21 -18.62 0.57
N ALA A 61 -8.65 -19.75 0.14
CA ALA A 61 -7.60 -20.47 0.84
C ALA A 61 -6.31 -19.63 0.90
N HIS A 62 -5.91 -19.00 -0.20
CA HIS A 62 -4.77 -18.08 -0.22
C HIS A 62 -4.93 -16.94 0.81
N ASP A 63 -6.09 -16.27 0.78
CA ASP A 63 -6.41 -15.14 1.64
C ASP A 63 -6.64 -15.53 3.11
N LEU A 64 -7.31 -16.67 3.36
CA LEU A 64 -7.53 -17.22 4.70
C LEU A 64 -6.23 -17.57 5.37
N ARG A 65 -5.32 -18.16 4.58
CA ARG A 65 -3.95 -18.23 4.99
C ARG A 65 -3.54 -16.78 5.27
N ARG A 66 -3.49 -15.83 4.33
CA ARG A 66 -2.85 -14.50 4.49
C ARG A 66 -3.23 -13.59 5.69
N ARG A 67 -4.20 -13.92 6.55
CA ARG A 67 -4.74 -13.05 7.65
C ARG A 67 -4.24 -13.28 9.07
N GLY A 68 -3.53 -14.36 9.36
CA GLY A 68 -3.10 -14.81 10.70
C GLY A 68 -2.19 -13.94 11.59
N ARG A 69 -2.17 -12.60 11.51
CA ARG A 69 -1.71 -11.73 12.63
C ARG A 69 -2.50 -10.42 12.76
N ALA A 70 -3.80 -10.52 13.02
CA ALA A 70 -4.59 -9.50 13.75
C ALA A 70 -5.96 -10.01 14.26
N LEU A 71 -6.46 -11.18 13.83
CA LEU A 71 -7.78 -11.68 14.21
C LEU A 71 -7.75 -13.12 14.76
N ALA A 72 -6.99 -13.35 15.82
CA ALA A 72 -7.22 -14.53 16.66
C ALA A 72 -8.45 -14.27 17.55
N ALA A 73 -9.65 -14.38 16.97
CA ALA A 73 -10.94 -14.70 17.59
C ALA A 73 -12.14 -14.47 16.62
N ALA A 74 -12.24 -15.24 15.53
CA ALA A 74 -13.53 -15.63 14.94
C ALA A 74 -13.25 -16.64 13.81
N ASP A 75 -13.82 -17.84 13.89
CA ASP A 75 -13.92 -18.75 12.76
C ASP A 75 -15.02 -18.17 11.86
N LEU A 76 -14.63 -17.40 10.84
CA LEU A 76 -15.56 -16.61 10.03
C LEU A 76 -16.02 -17.42 8.80
N PRO A 77 -17.32 -17.69 8.63
CA PRO A 77 -17.83 -18.22 7.36
C PRO A 77 -17.64 -17.16 6.26
N LEU A 78 -17.07 -17.59 5.13
CA LEU A 78 -16.60 -16.72 4.06
C LEU A 78 -17.75 -16.26 3.14
N GLY A 79 -17.66 -15.02 2.63
CA GLY A 79 -18.49 -14.57 1.51
C GLY A 79 -18.28 -13.12 1.09
N GLY A 80 -19.02 -12.73 0.03
CA GLY A 80 -18.95 -11.46 -0.71
C GLY A 80 -17.91 -11.52 -1.84
N ARG A 81 -18.21 -11.03 -3.06
CA ARG A 81 -17.14 -10.74 -4.02
C ARG A 81 -17.42 -9.70 -5.10
N GLY A 82 -16.40 -8.90 -5.38
CA GLY A 82 -16.11 -8.39 -6.73
C GLY A 82 -15.25 -9.44 -7.42
N LEU A 83 -15.70 -9.97 -8.56
CA LEU A 83 -15.15 -11.09 -9.36
C LEU A 83 -13.75 -11.67 -8.97
N PRO A 84 -13.60 -12.58 -8.01
CA PRO A 84 -12.27 -13.00 -7.54
C PRO A 84 -11.53 -13.99 -8.38
N THR A 85 -12.20 -14.68 -9.29
CA THR A 85 -11.48 -15.39 -10.34
C THR A 85 -10.67 -14.42 -11.23
N ASP A 86 -11.06 -13.14 -11.27
CA ASP A 86 -10.47 -12.07 -12.07
C ASP A 86 -9.82 -10.94 -11.22
N THR A 87 -10.13 -10.85 -9.92
CA THR A 87 -9.44 -10.00 -8.94
C THR A 87 -8.44 -10.81 -8.16
N GLY A 88 -7.23 -10.30 -8.05
CA GLY A 88 -6.16 -10.97 -7.33
C GLY A 88 -5.05 -10.00 -7.03
N LEU A 89 -3.93 -10.56 -6.58
CA LEU A 89 -2.79 -9.76 -6.19
C LEU A 89 -2.20 -9.03 -7.39
N TYR A 90 -1.84 -7.77 -7.16
CA TYR A 90 -1.22 -6.94 -8.16
C TYR A 90 0.30 -7.00 -7.99
N PHE A 91 1.03 -7.18 -9.08
CA PHE A 91 2.48 -7.18 -9.09
C PHE A 91 3.01 -6.17 -10.09
N THR A 92 4.21 -5.66 -9.85
CA THR A 92 4.91 -4.72 -10.73
C THR A 92 6.31 -5.22 -10.99
N GLU A 93 6.93 -4.72 -12.05
CA GLU A 93 8.37 -4.83 -12.26
C GLU A 93 9.07 -3.61 -11.63
N ILE A 94 10.17 -3.84 -10.92
CA ILE A 94 11.10 -2.80 -10.45
C ILE A 94 12.52 -3.17 -10.87
N GLY A 95 13.40 -2.18 -11.01
CA GLY A 95 14.83 -2.42 -11.20
C GLY A 95 15.58 -2.34 -9.87
N ILE A 96 16.56 -3.20 -9.64
CA ILE A 96 17.44 -3.11 -8.46
C ILE A 96 18.91 -3.28 -8.88
N GLY A 97 19.77 -2.42 -8.31
CA GLY A 97 21.22 -2.54 -8.38
C GLY A 97 21.92 -1.73 -9.47
N THR A 98 23.26 -1.83 -9.50
CA THR A 98 24.13 -1.24 -10.51
C THR A 98 25.10 -2.29 -11.07
N PRO A 99 24.90 -2.80 -12.30
CA PRO A 99 23.81 -2.48 -13.22
C PRO A 99 22.45 -2.99 -12.73
N SER A 100 21.38 -2.31 -13.14
CA SER A 100 20.00 -2.61 -12.75
C SER A 100 19.53 -3.94 -13.35
N LYS A 101 18.92 -4.80 -12.52
CA LYS A 101 18.23 -6.03 -12.92
C LYS A 101 16.75 -5.93 -12.58
N SER A 102 15.90 -6.58 -13.38
CA SER A 102 14.45 -6.58 -13.18
C SER A 102 13.99 -7.58 -12.13
N TYR A 103 13.04 -7.17 -11.29
CA TYR A 103 12.40 -8.00 -10.27
C TYR A 103 10.89 -7.79 -10.32
N TYR A 104 10.13 -8.89 -10.36
CA TYR A 104 8.68 -8.88 -10.27
C TYR A 104 8.26 -9.00 -8.80
N VAL A 105 7.65 -7.96 -8.27
CA VAL A 105 7.26 -7.88 -6.86
C VAL A 105 5.77 -7.66 -6.71
N GLN A 106 5.17 -8.35 -5.76
CA GLN A 106 3.78 -8.10 -5.40
C GLN A 106 3.67 -6.74 -4.69
N VAL A 107 2.66 -5.93 -5.00
CA VAL A 107 2.40 -4.67 -4.32
C VAL A 107 1.41 -4.89 -3.19
N ASP A 108 1.77 -4.51 -1.96
CA ASP A 108 1.04 -4.88 -0.76
C ASP A 108 0.89 -3.72 0.22
N THR A 109 -0.31 -3.16 0.39
CA THR A 109 -0.55 -2.13 1.42
C THR A 109 -0.70 -2.70 2.82
N GLY A 110 -0.83 -4.02 2.97
CA GLY A 110 -0.94 -4.73 4.23
C GLY A 110 0.39 -5.06 4.92
N SER A 111 1.53 -4.83 4.28
CA SER A 111 2.87 -5.03 4.87
C SER A 111 3.82 -3.87 4.60
N ASP A 112 4.86 -3.75 5.42
CA ASP A 112 5.74 -2.58 5.41
C ASP A 112 6.92 -2.68 4.44
N ILE A 113 7.64 -3.80 4.45
CA ILE A 113 8.97 -3.85 3.84
C ILE A 113 8.94 -4.27 2.36
N LEU A 114 9.82 -3.65 1.56
CA LEU A 114 10.28 -4.28 0.31
C LEU A 114 11.24 -5.40 0.67
N TRP A 115 11.07 -6.58 0.09
CA TRP A 115 12.08 -7.63 0.09
C TRP A 115 12.09 -8.40 -1.23
N VAL A 116 13.24 -8.97 -1.57
CA VAL A 116 13.41 -9.86 -2.74
C VAL A 116 14.20 -11.11 -2.35
N ASN A 117 13.96 -12.20 -3.07
CA ASN A 117 14.67 -13.46 -2.87
C ASN A 117 16.16 -13.30 -3.22
N CYS A 118 17.04 -13.65 -2.30
CA CYS A 118 18.48 -13.56 -2.52
C CYS A 118 19.09 -14.87 -3.04
N ILE A 119 20.27 -14.78 -3.66
CA ILE A 119 20.99 -15.96 -4.16
C ILE A 119 21.34 -16.97 -3.07
N THR A 120 21.44 -16.52 -1.81
CA THR A 120 21.69 -17.37 -0.64
C THR A 120 20.41 -17.99 -0.09
N CYS A 121 19.27 -17.78 -0.74
CA CYS A 121 18.00 -18.21 -0.18
C CYS A 121 17.84 -19.73 -0.21
N ASN A 122 17.46 -20.27 0.95
CA ASN A 122 17.01 -21.64 1.10
C ASN A 122 15.48 -21.71 0.98
N ASN A 123 14.98 -22.70 0.23
CA ASN A 123 13.55 -22.91 -0.01
C ASN A 123 12.81 -21.74 -0.69
N CYS A 124 13.52 -20.85 -1.38
CA CYS A 124 12.89 -19.88 -2.28
C CYS A 124 12.46 -20.54 -3.60
N PRO A 125 11.34 -20.09 -4.19
CA PRO A 125 10.98 -20.49 -5.54
C PRO A 125 12.03 -20.02 -6.54
N LYS A 126 12.35 -20.89 -7.51
CA LYS A 126 13.27 -20.60 -8.62
C LYS A 126 12.55 -20.52 -9.97
N LYS A 127 11.25 -20.82 -9.98
CA LYS A 127 10.37 -20.78 -11.13
C LYS A 127 9.02 -20.22 -10.69
N SER A 128 8.35 -19.54 -11.60
CA SER A 128 7.00 -19.07 -11.39
C SER A 128 6.08 -19.71 -12.40
N ASP A 129 4.99 -20.28 -11.91
CA ASP A 129 3.94 -20.75 -12.79
C ASP A 129 3.24 -19.60 -13.53
N LEU A 130 3.43 -18.32 -13.17
CA LEU A 130 2.84 -17.16 -13.84
C LEU A 130 3.43 -16.85 -15.22
N GLY A 131 4.51 -17.55 -15.61
CA GLY A 131 5.23 -17.25 -16.85
C GLY A 131 6.16 -16.04 -16.73
N VAL A 132 6.49 -15.60 -15.51
CA VAL A 132 7.56 -14.63 -15.26
C VAL A 132 8.87 -15.36 -14.94
N GLU A 133 9.99 -14.79 -15.39
CA GLU A 133 11.32 -15.28 -15.03
C GLU A 133 11.72 -14.68 -13.69
N LEU A 134 12.00 -15.56 -12.71
CA LEU A 134 12.42 -15.13 -11.37
C LEU A 134 13.91 -14.79 -11.34
N THR A 135 14.23 -13.66 -10.73
CA THR A 135 15.59 -13.16 -10.52
C THR A 135 15.95 -13.22 -9.03
N LEU A 136 17.06 -13.89 -8.71
CA LEU A 136 17.62 -13.87 -7.37
C LEU A 136 18.58 -12.68 -7.22
N TYR A 137 18.40 -11.88 -6.17
CA TYR A 137 19.27 -10.76 -5.86
C TYR A 137 20.61 -11.22 -5.31
N ASP A 138 21.69 -10.75 -5.92
CA ASP A 138 23.06 -10.95 -5.45
C ASP A 138 23.69 -9.60 -5.08
N PRO A 139 23.83 -9.29 -3.78
CA PRO A 139 24.49 -8.08 -3.32
C PRO A 139 25.90 -7.92 -3.90
N LYS A 140 26.64 -9.02 -4.13
CA LYS A 140 28.00 -8.96 -4.68
C LYS A 140 28.04 -8.61 -6.16
N SER A 141 26.92 -8.77 -6.86
CA SER A 141 26.81 -8.46 -8.29
C SER A 141 26.47 -6.99 -8.57
N SER A 142 26.14 -6.22 -7.54
CA SER A 142 25.78 -4.80 -7.65
C SER A 142 26.86 -3.91 -7.04
N GLN A 143 27.30 -2.91 -7.79
CA GLN A 143 28.34 -1.97 -7.35
C GLN A 143 27.83 -0.97 -6.29
N SER A 144 26.52 -0.80 -6.17
CA SER A 144 25.88 0.13 -5.23
C SER A 144 25.29 -0.56 -4.00
N ALA A 145 25.38 -1.88 -3.92
CA ALA A 145 24.90 -2.64 -2.79
C ALA A 145 25.77 -2.41 -1.56
N ASN A 146 25.13 -2.12 -0.43
CA ASN A 146 25.75 -2.05 0.87
C ASN A 146 24.94 -2.86 1.87
N LEU A 147 25.61 -3.63 2.72
CA LEU A 147 24.95 -4.31 3.82
C LEU A 147 24.48 -3.26 4.83
N VAL A 148 23.25 -3.39 5.33
CA VAL A 148 22.80 -2.58 6.47
C VAL A 148 23.27 -3.25 7.74
N SER A 149 24.17 -2.59 8.46
CA SER A 149 24.65 -3.07 9.74
C SER A 149 23.61 -2.87 10.84
N CYS A 150 23.69 -3.70 11.87
CA CYS A 150 22.74 -3.71 12.98
C CYS A 150 22.66 -2.35 13.70
N ASP A 151 23.79 -1.67 13.86
CA ASP A 151 23.90 -0.40 14.59
C ASP A 151 23.51 0.84 13.76
N GLU A 152 23.11 0.63 12.50
CA GLU A 152 22.63 1.72 11.67
C GLU A 152 21.25 2.23 12.13
N SER A 153 21.03 3.54 11.93
CA SER A 153 19.77 4.20 12.27
C SER A 153 18.54 3.55 11.64
N PHE A 154 18.66 3.05 10.40
CA PHE A 154 17.60 2.30 9.75
C PHE A 154 17.19 1.07 10.59
N CYS A 155 18.16 0.29 11.06
CA CYS A 155 17.91 -0.91 11.83
C CYS A 155 17.28 -0.59 13.19
N SER A 156 17.86 0.33 13.95
CA SER A 156 17.31 0.74 15.25
C SER A 156 15.86 1.27 15.14
N SER A 157 15.54 1.99 14.06
CA SER A 157 14.18 2.49 13.82
C SER A 157 13.15 1.38 13.64
N MET A 158 13.58 0.21 13.14
CA MET A 158 12.71 -0.95 12.95
C MET A 158 12.36 -1.67 14.24
N TYR A 159 13.26 -1.63 15.22
CA TYR A 159 13.08 -2.28 16.51
C TYR A 159 12.56 -1.32 17.60
N GLY A 160 12.21 -0.08 17.22
CA GLY A 160 11.69 0.92 18.14
C GLY A 160 12.74 1.50 19.09
N GLY A 161 14.03 1.38 18.78
CA GLY A 161 15.12 1.89 19.60
C GLY A 161 16.45 1.19 19.38
N GLU A 162 17.43 1.50 20.22
CA GLU A 162 18.73 0.82 20.22
C GLU A 162 18.55 -0.68 20.51
N ILE A 163 19.21 -1.50 19.70
CA ILE A 163 19.19 -2.95 19.83
C ILE A 163 20.34 -3.34 20.79
N PRO A 164 20.07 -3.98 21.94
CA PRO A 164 21.13 -4.44 22.83
C PRO A 164 22.09 -5.40 22.13
N GLU A 165 23.39 -5.33 22.45
CA GLU A 165 24.44 -6.22 21.90
C GLU A 165 24.62 -6.16 20.38
N CYS A 166 24.12 -5.09 19.78
CA CYS A 166 24.21 -4.81 18.36
C CYS A 166 25.56 -4.18 18.00
N SER A 167 26.16 -4.61 16.90
CA SER A 167 27.45 -4.09 16.44
C SER A 167 27.50 -3.99 14.91
N SER A 168 28.38 -3.15 14.40
CA SER A 168 28.58 -2.92 12.96
C SER A 168 28.97 -4.18 12.16
N ASN A 169 29.49 -5.21 12.82
CA ASN A 169 29.84 -6.49 12.21
C ASN A 169 28.64 -7.44 12.04
N LEU A 170 27.50 -7.12 12.66
CA LEU A 170 26.29 -7.92 12.56
C LEU A 170 25.35 -7.31 11.52
N PRO A 171 24.76 -8.12 10.62
CA PRO A 171 23.77 -7.62 9.67
C PRO A 171 22.49 -7.23 10.41
N CYS A 172 21.80 -6.19 9.93
CA CYS A 172 20.44 -5.89 10.37
C CYS A 172 19.50 -6.98 9.84
N ARG A 173 19.03 -7.85 10.72
CA ARG A 173 18.18 -9.00 10.34
C ARG A 173 16.73 -8.56 10.25
N TYR A 174 15.93 -9.33 9.54
CA TYR A 174 14.48 -9.19 9.59
C TYR A 174 13.80 -10.56 9.56
N SER A 175 12.60 -10.61 10.12
CA SER A 175 11.70 -11.74 10.02
C SER A 175 10.27 -11.21 9.96
N VAL A 176 9.57 -11.55 8.89
CA VAL A 176 8.17 -11.21 8.69
C VAL A 176 7.38 -12.51 8.64
N MET A 177 6.28 -12.54 9.38
CA MET A 177 5.26 -13.57 9.23
C MET A 177 4.05 -12.88 8.65
N TYR A 178 3.69 -13.27 7.43
CA TYR A 178 2.43 -12.88 6.83
C TYR A 178 1.31 -13.65 7.52
N GLY A 179 0.09 -13.20 7.34
CA GLY A 179 -0.97 -13.88 8.03
C GLY A 179 -1.15 -15.33 7.56
N ASP A 180 -0.66 -15.73 6.38
CA ASP A 180 -0.66 -17.12 5.84
C ASP A 180 0.20 -18.08 6.60
N GLY A 181 0.88 -17.59 7.63
CA GLY A 181 1.90 -18.34 8.30
C GLY A 181 3.12 -18.54 7.40
N SER A 182 3.11 -18.04 6.17
CA SER A 182 4.32 -17.93 5.38
C SER A 182 5.22 -16.92 6.06
N THR A 183 6.48 -17.30 6.19
CA THR A 183 7.50 -16.44 6.77
C THR A 183 8.53 -16.11 5.73
N THR A 184 9.09 -14.92 5.86
CA THR A 184 10.33 -14.54 5.19
C THR A 184 11.31 -14.03 6.22
N ALA A 185 12.53 -14.56 6.19
CA ALA A 185 13.61 -14.13 7.05
C ALA A 185 14.88 -13.87 6.24
N GLY A 186 15.65 -12.88 6.68
CA GLY A 186 16.83 -12.44 5.97
C GLY A 186 17.57 -11.31 6.66
N TYR A 187 18.20 -10.46 5.86
CA TYR A 187 18.92 -9.28 6.31
C TYR A 187 18.67 -8.10 5.37
N PHE A 188 18.84 -6.88 5.86
CA PHE A 188 18.67 -5.69 5.06
C PHE A 188 19.93 -5.35 4.27
N VAL A 189 19.71 -4.87 3.06
CA VAL A 189 20.71 -4.31 2.16
C VAL A 189 20.19 -2.97 1.65
N THR A 190 21.08 -2.03 1.42
CA THR A 190 20.79 -0.76 0.76
C THR A 190 21.33 -0.83 -0.66
N ASP A 191 20.47 -0.57 -1.64
CA ASP A 191 20.87 -0.45 -3.04
C ASP A 191 19.94 0.53 -3.77
N TYR A 192 20.23 0.83 -5.04
CA TYR A 192 19.34 1.61 -5.89
C TYR A 192 18.16 0.78 -6.35
N VAL A 193 16.95 1.26 -6.04
CA VAL A 193 15.69 0.80 -6.62
C VAL A 193 15.26 1.79 -7.70
N GLN A 194 14.97 1.26 -8.87
CA GLN A 194 14.53 1.98 -10.06
C GLN A 194 13.01 1.85 -10.21
N TYR A 195 12.34 2.99 -10.35
CA TYR A 195 10.88 3.08 -10.50
C TYR A 195 10.51 4.23 -11.45
N GLY A 196 9.26 4.22 -11.91
CA GLY A 196 8.75 5.24 -12.81
C GLY A 196 8.51 6.57 -12.11
N GLN A 197 8.84 7.68 -12.77
CA GLN A 197 8.51 9.04 -12.35
C GLN A 197 7.71 9.73 -13.46
N VAL A 198 6.60 10.34 -13.07
CA VAL A 198 5.81 11.22 -13.95
C VAL A 198 6.56 12.54 -14.10
N VAL A 199 6.86 12.91 -15.33
CA VAL A 199 7.55 14.18 -15.67
C VAL A 199 6.70 15.13 -16.49
N GLY A 200 5.59 14.64 -17.02
CA GLY A 200 4.61 15.40 -17.78
C GLY A 200 3.37 14.57 -18.04
N ASN A 201 2.40 15.14 -18.75
CA ASN A 201 1.18 14.43 -19.12
C ASN A 201 1.53 13.21 -19.98
N HIS A 202 1.20 12.02 -19.48
CA HIS A 202 1.48 10.73 -20.13
C HIS A 202 2.98 10.51 -20.42
N GLN A 203 3.86 11.28 -19.75
CA GLN A 203 5.30 11.20 -19.93
C GLN A 203 5.94 10.73 -18.64
N THR A 204 6.74 9.68 -18.78
CA THR A 204 7.37 8.98 -17.67
C THR A 204 8.86 8.81 -17.96
N LYS A 205 9.66 8.77 -16.90
CA LYS A 205 11.06 8.36 -16.96
C LYS A 205 11.38 7.43 -15.80
N GLN A 206 12.41 6.62 -15.97
CA GLN A 206 12.93 5.84 -14.85
C GLN A 206 13.80 6.72 -13.95
N VAL A 207 13.68 6.54 -12.64
CA VAL A 207 14.50 7.21 -11.63
C VAL A 207 14.99 6.22 -10.60
N ASN A 208 16.13 6.51 -9.99
CA ASN A 208 16.73 5.69 -8.94
C ASN A 208 16.53 6.34 -7.57
N ALA A 209 16.31 5.51 -6.56
CA ALA A 209 16.39 5.90 -5.16
C ALA A 209 17.17 4.87 -4.36
N SER A 210 18.02 5.34 -3.45
CA SER A 210 18.68 4.48 -2.47
C SER A 210 17.63 4.03 -1.47
N ILE A 211 17.37 2.73 -1.40
CA ILE A 211 16.35 2.13 -0.54
C ILE A 211 16.99 0.96 0.20
N SER A 212 16.75 0.86 1.50
CA SER A 212 17.05 -0.31 2.31
C SER A 212 15.90 -1.31 2.20
N PHE A 213 16.18 -2.53 1.75
CA PHE A 213 15.18 -3.58 1.54
C PHE A 213 15.71 -4.94 2.02
N GLY A 214 14.78 -5.88 2.22
CA GLY A 214 15.07 -7.22 2.69
C GLY A 214 15.70 -8.10 1.60
N CYS A 215 16.86 -8.65 1.90
CA CYS A 215 17.46 -9.76 1.17
C CYS A 215 16.96 -11.08 1.79
N GLY A 216 15.96 -11.70 1.17
CA GLY A 216 15.28 -12.90 1.66
C GLY A 216 16.19 -14.12 1.59
N ALA A 217 16.51 -14.70 2.75
CA ALA A 217 17.41 -15.84 2.90
C ALA A 217 16.66 -17.15 3.19
N GLN A 218 15.43 -17.10 3.68
CA GLN A 218 14.63 -18.28 3.97
C GLN A 218 13.15 -17.94 3.89
N GLN A 219 12.41 -18.69 3.06
CA GLN A 219 10.95 -18.61 2.99
C GLN A 219 10.31 -19.91 3.48
N THR A 220 9.12 -19.80 4.06
CA THR A 220 8.28 -20.94 4.44
C THR A 220 6.85 -20.74 3.96
N GLY A 221 6.04 -21.80 4.00
CA GLY A 221 4.64 -21.73 3.57
C GLY A 221 4.53 -21.50 2.06
N ASP A 222 3.51 -20.76 1.66
CA ASP A 222 3.19 -20.52 0.25
C ASP A 222 4.23 -19.64 -0.44
N LEU A 223 4.98 -18.81 0.30
CA LEU A 223 6.12 -18.05 -0.24
C LEU A 223 7.27 -18.92 -0.78
N GLY A 224 7.39 -20.16 -0.30
CA GLY A 224 8.36 -21.13 -0.80
C GLY A 224 7.88 -21.91 -2.03
N SER A 225 6.60 -21.78 -2.38
CA SER A 225 5.99 -22.51 -3.49
C SER A 225 6.33 -21.85 -4.83
N SER A 226 6.47 -22.66 -5.88
CA SER A 226 6.57 -22.14 -7.26
C SER A 226 5.22 -21.72 -7.82
N ASN A 227 4.13 -22.12 -7.16
CA ASN A 227 2.78 -21.72 -7.51
C ASN A 227 2.69 -20.20 -7.37
N GLU A 228 2.52 -19.54 -8.51
CA GLU A 228 2.30 -18.11 -8.59
C GLU A 228 3.49 -17.25 -8.10
N ALA A 229 4.68 -17.84 -7.94
CA ALA A 229 5.83 -17.17 -7.33
C ALA A 229 6.22 -15.84 -7.98
N LEU A 230 6.72 -14.92 -7.17
CA LEU A 230 7.28 -13.63 -7.56
C LEU A 230 8.66 -13.49 -6.90
N ASP A 231 9.43 -12.49 -7.31
CA ASP A 231 10.76 -12.22 -6.76
C ASP A 231 10.71 -11.69 -5.32
N GLY A 232 9.57 -11.17 -4.90
CA GLY A 232 9.31 -10.76 -3.53
C GLY A 232 8.05 -9.91 -3.38
N ILE A 233 8.01 -9.12 -2.31
CA ILE A 233 6.88 -8.23 -1.99
C ILE A 233 7.40 -6.82 -1.75
N LEU A 234 6.74 -5.85 -2.37
CA LEU A 234 6.89 -4.43 -2.15
C LEU A 234 5.78 -3.94 -1.21
N GLY A 235 6.12 -3.89 0.09
CA GLY A 235 5.26 -3.33 1.12
C GLY A 235 5.07 -1.81 0.97
N PHE A 236 3.82 -1.39 1.08
CA PHE A 236 3.35 0.01 1.08
C PHE A 236 2.84 0.46 2.44
N GLY A 237 3.10 -0.33 3.50
CA GLY A 237 2.70 -0.06 4.87
C GLY A 237 3.27 1.23 5.46
N GLN A 238 2.81 1.55 6.67
CA GLN A 238 3.03 2.84 7.30
C GLN A 238 4.39 2.96 8.00
N ALA A 239 5.08 1.84 8.26
CA ALA A 239 6.34 1.85 9.00
C ALA A 239 7.44 2.61 8.25
N ASN A 240 8.44 3.07 9.02
CA ASN A 240 9.55 3.85 8.48
C ASN A 240 10.43 3.07 7.49
N SER A 241 10.40 1.73 7.54
CA SER A 241 11.09 0.85 6.60
C SER A 241 10.41 0.71 5.25
N SER A 242 9.16 1.14 5.09
CA SER A 242 8.52 1.04 3.78
C SER A 242 9.22 1.90 2.74
N MET A 243 9.23 1.45 1.49
CA MET A 243 9.85 2.21 0.40
C MET A 243 9.26 3.63 0.31
N LEU A 244 7.94 3.76 0.52
CA LEU A 244 7.25 5.05 0.56
C LEU A 244 7.79 5.96 1.67
N SER A 245 7.95 5.44 2.89
CA SER A 245 8.50 6.20 4.02
C SER A 245 9.94 6.65 3.76
N GLN A 246 10.78 5.78 3.20
CA GLN A 246 12.17 6.10 2.86
C GLN A 246 12.27 7.17 1.75
N LEU A 247 11.44 7.06 0.71
CA LEU A 247 11.35 8.09 -0.35
C LEU A 247 10.88 9.44 0.20
N ALA A 248 9.93 9.42 1.14
CA ALA A 248 9.44 10.64 1.76
C ALA A 248 10.49 11.27 2.70
N ALA A 249 11.18 10.47 3.51
CA ALA A 249 12.25 10.91 4.41
C ALA A 249 13.43 11.53 3.65
N SER A 250 13.74 11.03 2.45
CA SER A 250 14.75 11.60 1.56
C SER A 250 14.28 12.82 0.76
N GLY A 251 13.03 13.28 0.96
CA GLY A 251 12.46 14.44 0.28
C GLY A 251 12.19 14.22 -1.21
N LYS A 252 12.18 12.97 -1.70
CA LYS A 252 11.89 12.66 -3.11
C LYS A 252 10.41 12.76 -3.44
N VAL A 253 9.54 12.37 -2.50
CA VAL A 253 8.07 12.35 -2.66
C VAL A 253 7.39 12.80 -1.37
N LYS A 254 6.08 13.08 -1.41
CA LYS A 254 5.27 13.17 -0.19
C LYS A 254 4.94 11.76 0.30
N LYS A 255 4.81 11.55 1.62
CA LYS A 255 4.35 10.27 2.21
C LYS A 255 2.84 10.09 2.00
N ILE A 256 2.44 9.96 0.75
CA ILE A 256 1.07 9.70 0.29
C ILE A 256 1.19 8.89 -0.99
N PHE A 257 0.21 8.05 -1.27
CA PHE A 257 0.11 7.29 -2.51
C PHE A 257 -1.36 7.08 -2.84
N ALA A 258 -1.65 6.63 -4.06
CA ALA A 258 -2.98 6.14 -4.44
C ALA A 258 -2.81 4.93 -5.34
N HIS A 259 -3.83 4.07 -5.40
CA HIS A 259 -3.90 3.00 -6.40
C HIS A 259 -5.24 3.03 -7.13
N CYS A 260 -5.19 2.73 -8.43
CA CYS A 260 -6.35 2.49 -9.28
C CYS A 260 -6.14 1.13 -9.93
N LEU A 261 -6.93 0.15 -9.51
CA LEU A 261 -6.76 -1.26 -9.82
C LEU A 261 -7.92 -1.69 -10.72
N ASP A 262 -7.57 -2.20 -11.89
CA ASP A 262 -8.50 -2.70 -12.89
C ASP A 262 -8.67 -4.21 -12.66
N THR A 263 -9.89 -4.57 -12.27
CA THR A 263 -10.34 -5.92 -11.98
C THR A 263 -10.85 -6.65 -13.22
N ILE A 264 -11.09 -5.92 -14.33
CA ILE A 264 -11.63 -6.45 -15.58
C ILE A 264 -10.48 -6.81 -16.52
N ASN A 265 -9.56 -5.87 -16.75
CA ASN A 265 -8.42 -6.08 -17.66
C ASN A 265 -7.15 -6.55 -16.93
N GLY A 266 -7.18 -6.62 -15.59
CA GLY A 266 -6.09 -7.15 -14.79
C GLY A 266 -4.85 -6.24 -14.79
N GLY A 267 -5.04 -4.94 -14.65
CA GLY A 267 -3.98 -3.93 -14.67
C GLY A 267 -4.19 -2.84 -13.64
N GLY A 268 -3.38 -1.78 -13.68
CA GLY A 268 -3.59 -0.64 -12.81
C GLY A 268 -2.33 0.19 -12.58
N ILE A 269 -2.46 1.18 -11.71
CA ILE A 269 -1.37 2.08 -11.36
C ILE A 269 -1.36 2.32 -9.86
N PHE A 270 -0.17 2.21 -9.26
CA PHE A 270 0.14 2.81 -7.96
C PHE A 270 0.89 4.12 -8.19
N ALA A 271 0.29 5.25 -7.82
CA ALA A 271 0.92 6.56 -7.85
C ALA A 271 1.57 6.84 -6.49
N ILE A 272 2.87 7.12 -6.47
CA ILE A 272 3.67 7.41 -5.28
C ILE A 272 3.87 8.92 -5.18
N GLY A 273 3.55 9.50 -4.04
CA GLY A 273 3.53 10.95 -3.85
C GLY A 273 2.19 11.55 -4.23
N ASN A 274 2.20 12.84 -4.57
CA ASN A 274 0.96 13.61 -4.64
C ASN A 274 0.15 13.27 -5.90
N VAL A 275 -1.12 12.91 -5.70
CA VAL A 275 -2.11 12.79 -6.77
C VAL A 275 -2.90 14.10 -6.86
N VAL A 276 -2.87 14.73 -8.03
CA VAL A 276 -3.47 16.05 -8.24
C VAL A 276 -4.98 15.94 -8.50
N GLN A 277 -5.41 14.88 -9.20
CA GLN A 277 -6.80 14.60 -9.55
C GLN A 277 -7.06 13.09 -9.61
N PRO A 278 -8.32 12.64 -9.39
CA PRO A 278 -9.48 13.44 -9.03
C PRO A 278 -9.38 13.99 -7.60
N LYS A 279 -10.22 14.99 -7.27
CA LYS A 279 -10.45 15.34 -5.87
C LYS A 279 -11.26 14.21 -5.24
N VAL A 280 -10.80 13.73 -4.09
CA VAL A 280 -11.42 12.60 -3.39
C VAL A 280 -12.04 13.07 -2.08
N ASN A 281 -13.11 12.38 -1.66
CA ASN A 281 -13.59 12.46 -0.29
C ASN A 281 -12.63 11.69 0.63
N THR A 282 -12.55 12.07 1.89
CA THR A 282 -11.54 11.55 2.82
C THR A 282 -12.14 11.20 4.17
N THR A 283 -11.63 10.11 4.75
CA THR A 283 -11.84 9.73 6.15
C THR A 283 -10.48 9.68 6.86
N PRO A 284 -10.38 10.00 8.16
CA PRO A 284 -9.10 9.94 8.85
C PRO A 284 -8.59 8.50 8.98
N LEU A 285 -7.28 8.34 8.80
CA LEU A 285 -6.59 7.13 9.25
C LEU A 285 -6.53 7.13 10.78
N VAL A 286 -6.70 5.96 11.38
CA VAL A 286 -6.53 5.77 12.83
C VAL A 286 -5.03 5.85 13.15
N PRO A 287 -4.60 6.74 14.07
CA PRO A 287 -3.19 6.88 14.40
C PRO A 287 -2.66 5.66 15.16
N ASN A 288 -1.33 5.45 15.06
CA ASN A 288 -0.59 4.41 15.79
C ASN A 288 -1.12 2.98 15.56
N GLN A 289 -1.65 2.70 14.37
CA GLN A 289 -2.07 1.37 13.95
C GLN A 289 -1.02 0.71 13.03
N PRO A 290 -0.90 -0.62 13.04
CA PRO A 290 0.06 -1.34 12.20
C PRO A 290 -0.28 -1.28 10.69
N HIS A 291 -1.55 -1.10 10.33
CA HIS A 291 -2.02 -1.02 8.94
C HIS A 291 -2.76 0.29 8.67
N TYR A 292 -3.18 0.51 7.42
CA TYR A 292 -4.07 1.62 7.06
C TYR A 292 -5.49 1.38 7.60
N ASN A 293 -5.65 1.65 8.90
CA ASN A 293 -6.91 1.49 9.60
C ASN A 293 -7.78 2.74 9.44
N VAL A 294 -9.08 2.53 9.23
CA VAL A 294 -10.12 3.57 9.18
C VAL A 294 -11.28 3.19 10.10
N ASN A 295 -12.05 4.19 10.53
CA ASN A 295 -13.21 3.97 11.39
C ASN A 295 -14.47 3.78 10.52
N LEU A 296 -14.91 2.53 10.36
CA LEU A 296 -16.25 2.21 9.89
C LEU A 296 -17.26 2.52 11.02
N GLN A 297 -18.44 3.03 10.70
CA GLN A 297 -19.45 3.46 11.67
C GLN A 297 -20.78 2.75 11.50
N ALA A 298 -21.18 2.47 10.25
CA ALA A 298 -22.41 1.77 9.97
C ALA A 298 -22.34 1.05 8.61
N ILE A 299 -23.25 0.08 8.45
CA ILE A 299 -23.52 -0.59 7.18
C ILE A 299 -24.99 -0.35 6.87
N GLU A 300 -25.28 0.07 5.65
CA GLU A 300 -26.62 0.25 5.13
C GLU A 300 -26.85 -0.71 3.96
N VAL A 301 -28.03 -1.28 3.86
CA VAL A 301 -28.42 -2.18 2.76
C VAL A 301 -29.78 -1.72 2.24
N GLY A 302 -29.84 -1.36 0.95
CA GLY A 302 -31.09 -0.98 0.29
C GLY A 302 -31.82 0.20 0.96
N GLY A 303 -31.08 1.18 1.48
CA GLY A 303 -31.66 2.35 2.17
C GLY A 303 -31.90 2.16 3.67
N ALA A 304 -31.63 0.97 4.23
CA ALA A 304 -31.85 0.65 5.64
C ALA A 304 -30.54 0.44 6.41
N LEU A 305 -30.32 1.22 7.46
CA LEU A 305 -29.19 1.03 8.37
C LEU A 305 -29.33 -0.28 9.16
N LEU A 306 -28.28 -1.11 9.13
CA LEU A 306 -28.25 -2.36 9.88
C LEU A 306 -28.07 -2.09 11.39
N GLN A 307 -28.84 -2.80 12.20
CA GLN A 307 -28.72 -2.78 13.66
C GLN A 307 -27.58 -3.72 14.08
N LEU A 308 -26.38 -3.16 14.21
CA LEU A 308 -25.16 -3.90 14.55
C LEU A 308 -24.68 -3.51 15.97
N PRO A 309 -23.98 -4.42 16.68
CA PRO A 309 -23.38 -4.10 17.97
C PRO A 309 -22.48 -2.87 17.87
N SER A 310 -22.64 -1.89 18.77
CA SER A 310 -21.90 -0.63 18.72
C SER A 310 -20.38 -0.80 18.94
N ASP A 311 -19.96 -1.88 19.59
CA ASP A 311 -18.56 -2.22 19.83
C ASP A 311 -17.90 -2.98 18.66
N LEU A 312 -18.67 -3.29 17.61
CA LEU A 312 -18.19 -4.06 16.46
C LEU A 312 -17.15 -3.29 15.64
N PHE A 313 -17.32 -1.97 15.55
CA PHE A 313 -16.47 -1.10 14.75
C PHE A 313 -15.45 -0.29 15.57
N VAL A 314 -15.39 -0.51 16.89
CA VAL A 314 -14.41 0.15 17.76
C VAL A 314 -13.02 -0.35 17.42
N THR A 315 -12.14 0.56 16.98
CA THR A 315 -10.75 0.21 16.69
C THR A 315 -9.99 -0.15 17.97
N GLY A 316 -9.22 -1.24 17.92
CA GLY A 316 -8.37 -1.73 18.99
C GLY A 316 -7.44 -2.84 18.49
N ASP A 317 -6.66 -3.45 19.38
CA ASP A 317 -5.58 -4.39 19.03
C ASP A 317 -5.99 -5.57 18.10
N LYS A 318 -7.29 -5.89 18.06
CA LYS A 318 -7.87 -6.94 17.19
C LYS A 318 -9.19 -6.51 16.54
N LYS A 319 -9.47 -5.21 16.49
CA LYS A 319 -10.75 -4.67 15.99
C LYS A 319 -10.48 -3.42 15.14
N GLY A 320 -11.30 -3.21 14.13
CA GLY A 320 -11.20 -2.06 13.22
C GLY A 320 -11.27 -2.48 11.77
N THR A 321 -11.21 -1.50 10.87
CA THR A 321 -11.33 -1.72 9.43
C THR A 321 -10.00 -1.38 8.76
N ILE A 322 -9.43 -2.34 8.03
CA ILE A 322 -8.14 -2.18 7.34
C ILE A 322 -8.41 -2.06 5.83
N ILE A 323 -7.72 -1.12 5.18
CA ILE A 323 -7.69 -1.01 3.72
C ILE A 323 -6.45 -1.72 3.19
N ASP A 324 -6.64 -2.84 2.50
CA ASP A 324 -5.56 -3.75 2.10
C ASP A 324 -5.66 -4.23 0.64
N SER A 325 -4.71 -3.83 -0.21
CA SER A 325 -4.58 -4.32 -1.60
C SER A 325 -3.94 -5.71 -1.68
N GLY A 326 -3.33 -6.19 -0.58
CA GLY A 326 -2.80 -7.53 -0.43
C GLY A 326 -3.87 -8.58 -0.14
N THR A 327 -5.12 -8.16 0.01
CA THR A 327 -6.21 -9.08 0.30
C THR A 327 -7.19 -9.07 -0.86
N THR A 328 -7.55 -10.25 -1.36
CA THR A 328 -8.39 -10.39 -2.55
C THR A 328 -9.87 -10.12 -2.25
N LEU A 329 -10.44 -10.70 -1.20
CA LEU A 329 -11.85 -10.48 -0.82
C LEU A 329 -12.00 -9.49 0.34
N SER A 330 -13.19 -8.90 0.50
CA SER A 330 -13.55 -8.18 1.71
C SER A 330 -14.04 -9.15 2.78
N TYR A 331 -13.61 -8.96 4.03
CA TYR A 331 -13.95 -9.86 5.13
C TYR A 331 -14.56 -9.06 6.26
N LEU A 332 -15.68 -9.56 6.77
CA LEU A 332 -16.43 -8.95 7.84
C LEU A 332 -16.56 -9.93 9.00
N PRO A 333 -16.62 -9.45 10.25
CA PRO A 333 -17.02 -10.29 11.36
C PRO A 333 -18.41 -10.87 11.13
N GLU A 334 -18.68 -12.09 11.59
CA GLU A 334 -19.94 -12.80 11.38
C GLU A 334 -21.15 -11.96 11.85
N ALA A 335 -20.96 -11.23 12.96
CA ALA A 335 -21.94 -10.31 13.53
C ALA A 335 -22.34 -9.15 12.59
N ALA A 336 -21.50 -8.78 11.61
CA ALA A 336 -21.87 -7.86 10.51
C ALA A 336 -22.30 -8.62 9.26
N TYR A 337 -21.55 -9.65 8.87
CA TYR A 337 -21.77 -10.40 7.63
C TYR A 337 -23.17 -11.01 7.56
N LYS A 338 -23.62 -11.71 8.62
CA LYS A 338 -24.93 -12.37 8.61
C LYS A 338 -26.10 -11.39 8.48
N PRO A 339 -26.22 -10.34 9.32
CA PRO A 339 -27.28 -9.34 9.14
C PRO A 339 -27.24 -8.65 7.77
N MET A 340 -26.04 -8.38 7.26
CA MET A 340 -25.87 -7.76 5.94
C MET A 340 -26.40 -8.67 4.83
N MET A 341 -25.97 -9.93 4.77
CA MET A 341 -26.44 -10.86 3.73
C MET A 341 -27.93 -11.20 3.89
N ASN A 342 -28.45 -11.28 5.11
CA ASN A 342 -29.89 -11.43 5.34
C ASN A 342 -30.70 -10.26 4.75
N ALA A 343 -30.20 -9.03 4.88
CA ALA A 343 -30.84 -7.86 4.29
C ALA A 343 -30.74 -7.86 2.75
N VAL A 344 -29.59 -8.29 2.20
CA VAL A 344 -29.40 -8.43 0.73
C VAL A 344 -30.40 -9.42 0.13
N PHE A 345 -30.62 -10.56 0.78
CA PHE A 345 -31.53 -11.61 0.29
C PHE A 345 -32.98 -11.48 0.81
N ALA A 346 -33.33 -10.40 1.52
CA ALA A 346 -34.65 -10.27 2.15
C ALA A 346 -35.82 -10.37 1.16
N ASN A 347 -35.64 -9.88 -0.06
CA ASN A 347 -36.63 -9.89 -1.15
C ASN A 347 -36.52 -11.12 -2.07
N HIS A 348 -35.63 -12.07 -1.77
CA HIS A 348 -35.30 -13.22 -2.61
C HIS A 348 -35.54 -14.55 -1.89
N GLN A 349 -36.70 -14.69 -1.25
CA GLN A 349 -37.06 -15.90 -0.50
C GLN A 349 -37.33 -17.12 -1.40
N ASP A 350 -37.51 -16.88 -2.70
CA ASP A 350 -37.70 -17.88 -3.75
C ASP A 350 -36.37 -18.47 -4.25
N LEU A 351 -35.25 -17.77 -4.02
CA LEU A 351 -33.93 -18.26 -4.43
C LEU A 351 -33.51 -19.46 -3.58
N SER A 352 -33.13 -20.54 -4.27
CA SER A 352 -32.53 -21.71 -3.63
C SER A 352 -31.04 -21.47 -3.42
N LEU A 353 -30.68 -21.22 -2.16
CA LEU A 353 -29.30 -21.03 -1.74
C LEU A 353 -28.64 -22.40 -1.51
N HIS A 354 -27.48 -22.62 -2.14
CA HIS A 354 -26.68 -23.84 -2.00
C HIS A 354 -25.26 -23.48 -1.56
N ALA A 355 -24.72 -24.24 -0.61
CA ALA A 355 -23.32 -24.14 -0.27
C ALA A 355 -22.50 -24.92 -1.31
N ILE A 356 -21.64 -24.24 -2.06
CA ILE A 356 -20.64 -24.85 -2.93
C ILE A 356 -19.28 -24.46 -2.36
N GLN A 357 -18.55 -25.45 -1.83
CA GLN A 357 -17.34 -25.22 -1.03
C GLN A 357 -17.67 -24.28 0.15
N ASP A 358 -16.98 -23.15 0.26
CA ASP A 358 -17.17 -22.14 1.31
C ASP A 358 -18.10 -20.98 0.87
N PHE A 359 -18.82 -21.13 -0.24
CA PHE A 359 -19.63 -20.05 -0.84
C PHE A 359 -21.12 -20.39 -0.85
N VAL A 360 -21.93 -19.36 -0.60
CA VAL A 360 -23.38 -19.41 -0.84
C VAL A 360 -23.63 -19.04 -2.30
N CYS A 361 -24.09 -20.01 -3.08
CA CYS A 361 -24.41 -19.88 -4.49
C CYS A 361 -25.92 -19.96 -4.71
N PHE A 362 -26.39 -19.31 -5.76
CA PHE A 362 -27.77 -19.36 -6.21
C PHE A 362 -27.79 -19.20 -7.74
N GLN A 363 -28.87 -19.64 -8.36
CA GLN A 363 -29.10 -19.38 -9.79
C GLN A 363 -29.88 -18.09 -9.93
N TYR A 364 -29.41 -17.21 -10.82
CA TYR A 364 -30.05 -15.95 -11.13
C TYR A 364 -29.81 -15.65 -12.61
N PHE A 365 -30.88 -15.29 -13.34
CA PHE A 365 -30.84 -15.16 -14.80
C PHE A 365 -30.94 -13.71 -15.27
N ASP A 366 -31.36 -12.80 -14.39
CA ASP A 366 -31.49 -11.38 -14.67
C ASP A 366 -30.21 -10.62 -14.28
N ASN A 367 -30.19 -9.32 -14.52
CA ASN A 367 -29.10 -8.45 -14.09
C ASN A 367 -29.12 -8.27 -12.57
N VAL A 368 -28.01 -8.58 -11.91
CA VAL A 368 -27.89 -8.47 -10.45
C VAL A 368 -28.07 -7.04 -9.94
N ASP A 369 -27.71 -6.03 -10.73
CA ASP A 369 -27.86 -4.62 -10.36
C ASP A 369 -29.32 -4.17 -10.30
N ASP A 370 -30.20 -4.86 -11.03
CA ASP A 370 -31.65 -4.59 -11.02
C ASP A 370 -32.38 -5.40 -9.93
N GLY A 371 -31.79 -6.52 -9.49
CA GLY A 371 -32.40 -7.44 -8.52
C GLY A 371 -32.03 -7.17 -7.08
N PHE A 372 -30.77 -6.82 -6.81
CA PHE A 372 -30.22 -6.80 -5.45
C PHE A 372 -29.93 -5.37 -4.97
N PRO A 373 -29.95 -5.12 -3.65
CA PRO A 373 -29.79 -3.77 -3.11
C PRO A 373 -28.33 -3.30 -3.12
N GLU A 374 -28.10 -1.98 -3.21
CA GLU A 374 -26.80 -1.40 -2.89
C GLU A 374 -26.44 -1.60 -1.41
N ILE A 375 -25.15 -1.80 -1.13
CA ILE A 375 -24.58 -1.77 0.22
C ILE A 375 -23.78 -0.47 0.37
N ILE A 376 -23.97 0.24 1.48
CA ILE A 376 -23.20 1.45 1.77
C ILE A 376 -22.43 1.26 3.09
N PHE A 377 -21.12 1.36 3.02
CA PHE A 377 -20.24 1.44 4.18
C PHE A 377 -20.04 2.91 4.57
N HIS A 378 -20.47 3.26 5.78
CA HIS A 378 -20.38 4.62 6.32
C HIS A 378 -19.18 4.74 7.24
N PHE A 379 -18.22 5.59 6.89
CA PHE A 379 -17.00 5.86 7.65
C PHE A 379 -17.06 7.20 8.37
N GLU A 380 -16.12 7.41 9.28
CA GLU A 380 -15.90 8.70 9.95
C GLU A 380 -15.78 9.86 8.95
N ASN A 381 -16.21 11.06 9.37
CA ASN A 381 -16.34 12.25 8.54
C ASN A 381 -17.35 12.14 7.39
N LYS A 382 -18.36 11.26 7.54
CA LYS A 382 -19.47 11.10 6.59
C LYS A 382 -18.99 10.65 5.20
N LEU A 383 -17.87 9.94 5.14
CA LEU A 383 -17.45 9.27 3.92
C LEU A 383 -18.34 8.03 3.74
N SER A 384 -19.02 7.93 2.61
CA SER A 384 -19.80 6.76 2.23
C SER A 384 -19.12 6.05 1.06
N LEU A 385 -19.00 4.73 1.15
CA LEU A 385 -18.55 3.86 0.07
C LEU A 385 -19.72 3.01 -0.39
N ASN A 386 -20.21 3.27 -1.59
CA ASN A 386 -21.22 2.44 -2.24
C ASN A 386 -20.55 1.21 -2.83
N VAL A 387 -21.18 0.06 -2.62
CA VAL A 387 -20.80 -1.24 -3.16
C VAL A 387 -22.03 -1.79 -3.87
N TYR A 388 -21.94 -1.88 -5.19
CA TYR A 388 -23.06 -2.26 -6.05
C TYR A 388 -23.22 -3.79 -6.11
N PRO A 389 -24.38 -4.32 -6.51
CA PRO A 389 -24.57 -5.76 -6.65
C PRO A 389 -23.48 -6.48 -7.45
N HIS A 390 -23.03 -5.94 -8.58
CA HIS A 390 -21.91 -6.53 -9.34
C HIS A 390 -20.54 -6.49 -8.61
N ASP A 391 -20.40 -5.68 -7.56
CA ASP A 391 -19.19 -5.61 -6.73
C ASP A 391 -19.19 -6.60 -5.57
N TYR A 392 -20.35 -7.18 -5.19
CA TYR A 392 -20.44 -8.15 -4.08
C TYR A 392 -21.07 -9.49 -4.47
N LEU A 393 -21.70 -9.58 -5.65
CA LEU A 393 -22.15 -10.80 -6.32
C LEU A 393 -21.31 -11.02 -7.58
N PHE A 394 -21.12 -12.29 -7.92
CA PHE A 394 -20.22 -12.69 -8.99
C PHE A 394 -20.68 -14.03 -9.55
N GLN A 395 -20.39 -14.28 -10.81
CA GLN A 395 -20.70 -15.54 -11.45
C GLN A 395 -19.69 -16.61 -11.00
N ASN A 396 -20.19 -17.76 -10.58
CA ASN A 396 -19.39 -18.97 -10.45
C ASN A 396 -19.60 -19.78 -11.74
N GLY A 397 -18.51 -20.04 -12.46
CA GLY A 397 -18.48 -20.53 -13.85
C GLY A 397 -19.43 -21.68 -14.17
#